data_AF-A0A0S8BWP1-F1
#
_entry.id   AF-A0A0S8BWP1-F1
#
_cell.length_a   1.000
_cell.length_b   1.000
_cell.length_c   1.000
_cell.angle_alpha   90.00
_cell.angle_beta   90.00
_cell.angle_gamma   90.00
#
_symmetry.space_group_name_H-M   'P 1'
#
loop_
_entity.id
_entity.type
_entity.pdbx_description
1 polymer ?
#
loop_
_entity_poly.entity_id
_entity_poly.type
_entity_poly.pdbx_seq_one_letter_code
_entity_poly.pdbx_strand_id
1 'polypeptide(L)'
;MDVRSGEPAVDRVIRTAEAFRCGPPTSLPDLVVEWKSTSYLMDRVKHPSAELVQEKQYYNRGSHHTMSGFLTAAGPSILAGGDLGEVSPLDFAPLFLSLMGEPVSQRLTEPFMKSFYPFPSLIK
;
A
#
# COMPACT_ATOMS: atom_id res chain seq x y z
N MET A 1 -2.41 -20.18 -13.61
CA MET A 1 -2.75 -20.90 -12.37
C MET A 1 -1.50 -21.02 -11.53
N ASP A 2 -1.62 -20.86 -10.22
CA ASP A 2 -0.54 -21.19 -9.31
C ASP A 2 -0.31 -22.71 -9.33
N VAL A 3 0.94 -23.12 -9.45
CA VAL A 3 1.28 -24.54 -9.61
C VAL A 3 1.06 -25.35 -8.34
N ARG A 4 1.02 -24.70 -7.16
CA ARG A 4 0.91 -25.40 -5.87
C ARG A 4 -0.54 -25.65 -5.49
N SER A 5 -1.39 -24.63 -5.60
CA SER A 5 -2.82 -24.73 -5.26
C SER A 5 -3.68 -25.20 -6.42
N GLY A 6 -3.23 -25.05 -7.67
CA GLY A 6 -4.04 -25.29 -8.87
C GLY A 6 -5.08 -24.19 -9.15
N GLU A 7 -5.13 -23.15 -8.32
CA GLU A 7 -6.09 -22.05 -8.42
C GLU A 7 -5.61 -20.95 -9.38
N PRO A 8 -6.51 -20.05 -9.82
CA PRO A 8 -6.09 -18.81 -10.45
C PRO A 8 -5.10 -18.03 -9.57
N ALA A 9 -3.96 -17.66 -10.16
CA ALA A 9 -2.89 -16.93 -9.46
C ALA A 9 -3.19 -15.43 -9.36
N VAL A 10 -3.92 -14.90 -10.34
CA VAL A 10 -4.29 -13.50 -10.44
C VAL A 10 -5.71 -13.35 -9.88
N ASP A 11 -5.87 -12.40 -8.96
CA ASP A 11 -7.17 -12.01 -8.42
C ASP A 11 -7.83 -10.95 -9.30
N ARG A 12 -7.07 -9.91 -9.66
CA ARG A 12 -7.55 -8.81 -10.50
C ARG A 12 -6.45 -8.24 -11.38
N VAL A 13 -6.85 -7.79 -12.57
CA VAL A 13 -6.02 -6.97 -13.46
C VAL A 13 -6.67 -5.61 -13.59
N ILE A 14 -5.91 -4.55 -13.32
CA ILE A 14 -6.40 -3.18 -13.28
C ILE A 14 -5.66 -2.39 -14.35
N ARG A 15 -6.40 -1.71 -15.22
CA ARG A 15 -5.84 -0.68 -16.10
C ARG A 15 -5.71 0.61 -15.31
N THR A 16 -4.50 1.17 -15.25
CA THR A 16 -4.24 2.36 -14.43
C THR A 16 -5.02 3.57 -14.94
N ALA A 17 -5.17 3.72 -16.26
CA ALA A 17 -5.99 4.76 -16.89
C ALA A 17 -7.46 4.73 -16.41
N GLU A 18 -8.04 3.53 -16.23
CA GLU A 18 -9.42 3.38 -15.75
C GLU A 18 -9.52 3.70 -14.24
N ALA A 19 -8.58 3.17 -13.45
CA ALA A 19 -8.54 3.38 -12.01
C ALA A 19 -8.40 4.86 -11.63
N PHE A 20 -7.55 5.60 -12.36
CA PHE A 20 -7.28 7.02 -12.12
C PHE A 20 -8.11 7.97 -12.99
N ARG A 21 -8.98 7.43 -13.85
CA ARG A 21 -9.83 8.20 -14.79
C ARG A 21 -9.01 9.20 -15.61
N CYS A 22 -7.88 8.75 -16.14
CA CYS A 22 -6.94 9.56 -16.91
C CYS A 22 -6.55 8.87 -18.23
N GLY A 23 -5.73 9.54 -19.04
CA GLY A 23 -5.16 8.93 -20.25
C GLY A 23 -4.10 7.87 -19.93
N PRO A 24 -3.66 7.08 -20.93
CA PRO A 24 -2.58 6.12 -20.75
C PRO A 24 -1.32 6.79 -20.16
N PRO A 25 -0.66 6.19 -19.15
CA PRO A 25 0.53 6.77 -18.57
C PRO A 25 1.69 6.75 -19.57
N THR A 26 2.49 7.82 -19.58
CA THR A 26 3.67 7.93 -20.45
C THR A 26 4.93 7.32 -19.84
N SER A 27 4.98 7.19 -18.51
CA SER A 27 6.17 6.77 -17.76
C SER A 27 5.93 5.71 -16.68
N LEU A 28 4.66 5.40 -16.38
CA LEU A 28 4.26 4.39 -15.38
C LEU A 28 3.63 3.17 -16.06
N PRO A 29 3.57 2.01 -15.38
CA PRO A 29 2.85 0.86 -15.89
C PRO A 29 1.39 1.19 -16.23
N ASP A 30 0.92 0.64 -17.34
CA ASP A 30 -0.47 0.73 -17.79
C ASP A 30 -1.37 -0.33 -17.13
N LEU A 31 -0.76 -1.37 -16.55
CA LEU A 31 -1.41 -2.47 -15.84
C LEU A 31 -0.85 -2.68 -14.44
N VAL A 32 -1.75 -2.95 -13.50
CA VAL A 32 -1.45 -3.48 -12.18
C VAL A 32 -2.10 -4.86 -12.06
N VAL A 33 -1.34 -5.83 -11.57
CA VAL A 33 -1.82 -7.19 -11.33
C VAL A 33 -1.85 -7.43 -9.84
N GLU A 34 -3.05 -7.65 -9.29
CA GLU A 34 -3.25 -8.09 -7.93
C GLU A 34 -3.22 -9.62 -7.89
N TRP A 35 -2.28 -10.16 -7.13
CA TRP A 35 -2.08 -11.59 -6.97
C TRP A 35 -2.93 -12.13 -5.83
N LYS A 36 -3.41 -13.37 -5.96
CA LYS A 36 -4.15 -14.04 -4.90
C LYS A 36 -3.27 -14.20 -3.67
N SER A 37 -3.79 -13.81 -2.51
CA SER A 37 -3.06 -13.87 -1.23
C SER A 37 -2.81 -15.33 -0.81
N THR A 38 -1.55 -15.68 -0.54
CA THR A 38 -1.16 -17.03 -0.13
C THR A 38 -0.12 -17.01 1.00
N SER A 39 -0.14 -18.04 1.85
CA SER A 39 0.81 -18.22 2.97
C SER A 39 2.22 -18.61 2.57
N TYR A 40 2.44 -18.82 1.27
CA TYR A 40 3.74 -19.12 0.68
C TYR A 40 4.04 -18.12 -0.44
N LEU A 41 5.34 -17.97 -0.77
CA LEU A 41 5.78 -17.29 -1.97
C LEU A 41 5.28 -18.06 -3.21
N MET A 42 4.44 -17.42 -4.00
CA MET A 42 4.01 -17.93 -5.30
C MET A 42 5.16 -17.80 -6.31
N ASP A 43 6.10 -18.75 -6.28
CA ASP A 43 7.34 -18.72 -7.06
C ASP A 43 7.19 -19.21 -8.51
N ARG A 44 6.04 -19.80 -8.84
CA ARG A 44 5.77 -20.32 -10.18
C ARG A 44 4.29 -20.24 -10.54
N VAL A 45 4.00 -19.71 -11.72
CA VAL A 45 2.64 -19.60 -12.27
C VAL A 45 2.64 -20.07 -13.72
N LYS A 46 1.68 -20.95 -14.05
CA LYS A 46 1.56 -21.55 -15.39
C LYS A 46 0.36 -21.02 -16.15
N HIS A 47 0.55 -20.68 -17.41
CA HIS A 47 -0.47 -20.34 -18.40
C HIS A 47 -0.29 -21.25 -19.63
N PRO A 48 -1.34 -21.56 -20.43
CA PRO A 48 -1.17 -22.38 -21.63
C PRO A 48 -0.10 -21.89 -22.61
N SER A 49 0.12 -20.57 -22.68
CA SER A 49 1.13 -19.97 -23.57
C SER A 49 2.46 -19.62 -22.93
N ALA A 50 2.57 -19.64 -21.59
CA ALA A 50 3.76 -19.15 -20.90
C ALA A 50 3.84 -19.68 -19.46
N GLU A 51 5.05 -19.67 -18.90
CA GLU A 51 5.28 -19.92 -17.49
C GLU A 51 6.11 -18.78 -16.91
N LEU A 52 5.70 -18.31 -15.73
CA LEU A 52 6.46 -17.34 -14.95
C LEU A 52 7.11 -18.10 -13.79
N VAL A 53 8.43 -17.96 -13.67
CA VAL A 53 9.23 -18.54 -12.59
C VAL A 53 10.05 -17.41 -11.97
N GLN A 54 10.01 -17.30 -10.65
CA GLN A 54 10.90 -16.40 -9.90
C GLN A 54 11.81 -17.21 -8.98
N GLU A 55 13.03 -16.70 -8.77
CA GLU A 55 13.97 -17.32 -7.83
C GLU A 55 13.48 -17.18 -6.39
N LYS A 56 13.58 -18.29 -5.65
CA LYS A 56 13.25 -18.28 -4.23
C LYS A 56 14.30 -17.47 -3.47
N GLN A 57 13.83 -16.40 -2.82
CA GLN A 57 14.66 -15.58 -1.94
C GLN A 57 15.09 -16.40 -0.70
N TYR A 58 16.22 -16.04 -0.09
CA TYR A 58 16.76 -16.74 1.09
C TYR A 58 15.86 -16.62 2.34
N TYR A 59 14.91 -15.70 2.35
CA TYR A 59 13.95 -15.51 3.43
C TYR A 59 12.55 -16.00 3.03
N ASN A 60 11.80 -16.51 4.01
CA ASN A 60 10.45 -17.01 3.83
C ASN A 60 9.46 -15.83 3.78
N ARG A 61 9.24 -15.28 2.59
CA ARG A 61 8.13 -14.34 2.34
C ARG A 61 6.87 -15.12 1.93
N GLY A 62 5.72 -14.78 2.52
CA GLY A 62 4.43 -15.14 1.94
C GLY A 62 4.08 -14.20 0.79
N SER A 63 2.96 -14.47 0.12
CA SER A 63 2.32 -13.53 -0.83
C SER A 63 1.12 -12.84 -0.18
N HIS A 64 1.18 -12.59 1.13
CA HIS A 64 0.16 -11.84 1.84
C HIS A 64 0.32 -10.34 1.58
N HIS A 65 -0.68 -9.77 0.92
CA HIS A 65 -0.84 -8.34 0.75
C HIS A 65 -2.12 -7.93 1.48
N THR A 66 -2.01 -6.95 2.37
CA THR A 66 -3.16 -6.37 3.07
C THR A 66 -3.17 -4.87 2.81
N MET A 67 -4.36 -4.30 2.68
CA MET A 67 -4.55 -2.85 2.49
C MET A 67 -4.71 -2.11 3.82
N SER A 68 -4.54 -2.82 4.93
CA SER A 68 -4.71 -2.31 6.29
C SER A 68 -3.48 -2.65 7.12
N GLY A 69 -3.11 -1.73 8.01
CA GLY A 69 -2.08 -1.96 9.01
C GLY A 69 -2.53 -1.45 10.37
N PHE A 70 -1.61 -1.42 11.33
CA PHE A 70 -1.81 -0.72 12.59
C PHE A 70 -0.64 0.23 12.84
N LEU A 71 -0.92 1.36 13.47
CA LEU A 71 0.07 2.33 13.92
C LEU A 71 0.01 2.42 15.44
N THR A 72 1.16 2.41 16.08
CA THR A 72 1.31 2.77 17.49
C THR A 72 2.45 3.78 17.62
N ALA A 73 2.28 4.75 18.51
CA ALA A 73 3.27 5.78 18.76
C ALA A 73 3.34 6.07 20.26
N ALA A 74 4.54 6.42 20.74
CA ALA A 74 4.77 6.83 22.12
C ALA A 74 5.87 7.90 22.14
N GLY A 75 5.74 8.86 23.04
CA GLY A 75 6.74 9.91 23.22
C GLY A 75 6.21 11.08 24.05
N PRO A 76 7.08 12.04 24.43
CA PRO A 76 6.69 13.17 25.27
C PRO A 76 5.56 14.03 24.68
N SER A 77 5.53 14.12 23.34
CA SER A 77 4.54 14.90 22.60
C SER A 77 3.32 14.09 22.15
N ILE A 78 3.24 12.81 22.52
CA ILE A 78 2.13 11.91 22.15
C ILE A 78 1.26 11.67 23.36
N LEU A 79 -0.05 11.89 23.22
CA LEU A 79 -1.02 11.63 24.28
C LEU A 79 -1.11 10.12 24.55
N ALA A 80 -0.89 9.71 25.81
CA ALA A 80 -1.04 8.33 26.23
C ALA A 80 -2.51 7.88 26.17
N GLY A 81 -2.75 6.66 25.68
CA GLY A 81 -4.08 6.06 25.61
C GLY A 81 -5.02 6.72 24.58
N GLY A 82 -4.49 7.53 23.66
CA GLY A 82 -5.27 8.09 22.56
C GLY A 82 -5.61 7.04 21.49
N ASP A 83 -6.75 7.22 20.83
CA ASP A 83 -7.15 6.47 19.64
C ASP A 83 -7.22 7.44 18.46
N LEU A 84 -6.53 7.10 17.37
CA LEU A 84 -6.48 7.90 16.13
C LEU A 84 -7.60 7.52 15.15
N GLY A 85 -8.27 6.39 15.38
CA GLY A 85 -9.16 5.78 14.38
C GLY A 85 -8.40 5.35 13.12
N GLU A 86 -9.12 5.34 12.00
CA GLU A 86 -8.50 5.08 10.69
C GLU A 86 -7.66 6.27 10.23
N VAL A 87 -6.41 5.99 9.88
CA VAL A 87 -5.44 6.99 9.41
C VAL A 87 -4.90 6.60 8.05
N SER A 88 -4.68 7.57 7.18
CA SER A 88 -4.01 7.30 5.91
C SER A 88 -2.51 7.17 6.13
N PRO A 89 -1.83 6.18 5.52
CA PRO A 89 -0.36 6.14 5.51
C PRO A 89 0.28 7.42 4.94
N LEU A 90 -0.46 8.17 4.11
CA LEU A 90 0.00 9.45 3.55
C LEU A 90 0.11 10.55 4.62
N ASP A 91 -0.58 10.43 5.75
CA ASP A 91 -0.54 11.40 6.84
C ASP A 91 0.73 11.27 7.69
N PHE A 92 1.49 10.18 7.53
CA PHE A 92 2.65 9.91 8.39
C PHE A 92 3.82 10.86 8.09
N ALA A 93 4.07 11.17 6.82
CA ALA A 93 5.13 12.10 6.44
C ALA A 93 4.92 13.50 7.04
N PRO A 94 3.75 14.17 6.85
CA PRO A 94 3.52 15.47 7.48
C PRO A 94 3.49 15.39 9.02
N LEU A 95 2.98 14.30 9.60
CA LEU A 95 3.01 14.08 11.06
C LEU A 95 4.45 14.06 11.60
N PHE A 96 5.35 13.29 10.98
CA PHE A 96 6.73 13.19 11.44
C PHE A 96 7.49 14.51 11.28
N LEU A 97 7.28 15.23 10.18
CA LEU A 97 7.86 16.56 9.99
C LEU A 97 7.40 17.51 11.11
N SER A 98 6.11 17.50 11.43
CA SER A 98 5.58 18.32 12.53
C SER A 98 6.18 17.95 13.89
N LEU A 99 6.36 16.65 14.18
CA LEU A 99 6.99 16.20 15.43
C LEU A 99 8.48 16.56 15.53
N MET A 100 9.16 16.71 14.39
CA MET A 100 10.55 17.17 14.31
C MET A 100 10.69 18.69 14.34
N GLY A 101 9.58 19.45 14.30
CA GLY A 101 9.61 20.91 14.19
C GLY A 101 10.01 21.42 12.80
N GLU A 102 9.93 20.56 11.77
CA GLU A 102 10.27 20.88 10.39
C GLU A 102 9.05 21.45 9.63
N PRO A 103 9.27 22.33 8.64
CA PRO A 103 8.18 22.89 7.85
C PRO A 103 7.48 21.80 7.02
N VAL A 104 6.16 21.74 7.14
CA VAL A 104 5.33 20.83 6.34
C VAL A 104 4.98 21.49 5.01
N SER A 105 5.43 20.91 3.90
CA SER A 105 5.08 21.42 2.58
C SER A 105 3.60 21.20 2.24
N GLN A 106 2.98 22.16 1.57
CA GLN A 106 1.59 22.03 1.11
C GLN A 106 1.39 20.87 0.12
N ARG A 107 2.43 20.46 -0.61
CA ARG A 107 2.34 19.33 -1.56
C ARG A 107 2.12 17.98 -0.88
N LEU A 108 2.48 17.84 0.39
CA LEU A 108 2.21 16.66 1.20
C LEU A 108 0.81 16.69 1.83
N THR A 109 0.12 17.83 1.75
CA THR A 109 -1.22 18.07 2.34
C THR A 109 -2.27 18.47 1.29
N GLU A 110 -1.91 18.54 0.01
CA GLU A 110 -2.78 18.90 -1.12
C GLU A 110 -3.54 17.70 -1.72
N PRO A 111 -4.69 17.94 -2.39
CA PRO A 111 -5.92 17.25 -2.07
C PRO A 111 -6.35 16.22 -3.13
N PHE A 112 -5.58 15.16 -3.34
CA PHE A 112 -6.26 13.90 -3.67
C PHE A 112 -6.98 13.31 -2.43
N MET A 113 -6.76 13.93 -1.25
CA MET A 113 -7.18 13.47 0.09
C MET A 113 -8.17 14.39 0.84
N LYS A 114 -8.54 15.59 0.33
CA LYS A 114 -9.45 16.51 1.08
C LYS A 114 -10.90 16.03 1.25
N SER A 115 -11.27 14.89 0.68
CA SER A 115 -12.64 14.37 0.78
C SER A 115 -12.94 13.71 2.13
N PHE A 116 -11.96 13.39 2.99
CA PHE A 116 -12.22 12.48 4.10
C PHE A 116 -12.01 13.00 5.53
N TYR A 117 -11.02 13.83 5.89
CA TYR A 117 -10.89 14.23 7.31
C TYR A 117 -10.20 15.58 7.53
N PRO A 118 -10.62 16.34 8.57
CA PRO A 118 -9.78 17.38 9.16
C PRO A 118 -8.66 16.72 9.99
N PHE A 119 -7.45 17.26 9.89
CA PHE A 119 -6.28 16.85 10.69
C PHE A 119 -6.65 16.88 12.19
N PRO A 120 -6.50 15.78 12.94
CA PRO A 120 -6.78 15.81 14.37
C PRO A 120 -5.66 16.54 15.12
N SER A 121 -6.03 17.48 15.98
CA SER A 121 -5.15 18.21 16.89
C SER A 121 -4.65 17.27 17.99
N LEU A 122 -3.53 16.59 17.74
CA LEU A 122 -2.95 15.59 18.64
C LEU A 122 -1.59 15.98 19.21
N ILE A 123 -1.09 17.14 18.84
CA ILE A 123 0.17 17.68 19.34
C ILE A 123 -0.19 18.68 20.45
N LYS A 124 0.31 18.42 21.66
CA LYS A 124 0.21 19.34 22.80
C LYS A 124 1.01 20.61 22.56
#